data_AF-A0A3M2GDA1-F1
#
_entry.id   AF-A0A3M2GDA1-F1
#
_cell.length_a   1.000
_cell.length_b   1.000
_cell.length_c   1.000
_cell.angle_alpha   90.00
_cell.angle_beta   90.00
_cell.angle_gamma   90.00
#
_symmetry.space_group_name_H-M   'P 1'
#
loop_
_entity.id
_entity.type
_entity.pdbx_description
1 polymer ?
#
loop_
_entity_poly.entity_id
_entity_poly.type
_entity_poly.pdbx_seq_one_letter_code
_entity_poly.pdbx_strand_id
1 'polypeptide(L)'
;GAARLYLPGDRAPWRHRYLTAEVVRRRPREAGERFARLLARFIPARRAPGVYATIRPLLRRVRADTDADLLELAQIEIDEKNQRIDELQRQLQEADDRYVDVMADQEELELELARERHKVRDLLGRLDGGGDDLPPGWELPVMVESVSEAVELARRHLGHVVVPEEACRDLDTLDAALESRQWANGIWRGLRALDAYARDAAGFAGGFWEWCEHGGAVDTWPATTKKLAMRESETVMSKERLRRCRELPVDRRVDPSGQILMEAHLKIAEGGGDLAPRIYFYDDTKGPTGKVHVGFVGPHHHLPNTKA
;
A
#
# COMPACT_ATOMS: atom_id res chain seq x y z
N GLY A 1 36.55 0.87 12.12
CA GLY A 1 36.30 -0.51 12.57
C GLY A 1 34.94 -0.95 12.07
N ALA A 2 34.74 -2.25 11.85
CA ALA A 2 33.41 -2.83 11.68
C ALA A 2 32.78 -3.08 13.06
N ALA A 3 31.46 -3.26 13.12
CA ALA A 3 30.76 -3.48 14.38
C ALA A 3 29.77 -4.64 14.25
N ARG A 4 29.76 -5.57 15.22
CA ARG A 4 28.87 -6.75 15.21
C ARG A 4 28.03 -6.76 16.47
N LEU A 5 26.72 -6.92 16.32
CA LEU A 5 25.78 -7.16 17.40
C LEU A 5 25.55 -8.66 17.57
N TYR A 6 26.00 -9.20 18.70
CA TYR A 6 25.69 -10.56 19.11
C TYR A 6 24.34 -10.58 19.80
N LEU A 7 23.47 -11.49 19.36
CA LEU A 7 22.12 -11.67 19.90
C LEU A 7 22.14 -12.86 20.89
N PRO A 8 21.35 -12.83 21.98
CA PRO A 8 21.35 -13.89 22.98
C PRO A 8 20.85 -15.24 22.44
N GLY A 9 21.36 -16.33 23.03
CA GLY A 9 21.09 -17.73 22.66
C GLY A 9 22.18 -18.34 21.77
N ASP A 10 22.17 -19.67 21.63
CA ASP A 10 23.09 -20.39 20.74
C ASP A 10 22.60 -20.27 19.29
N ARG A 11 23.11 -19.26 18.57
CA ARG A 11 22.68 -18.91 17.21
C ARG A 11 23.85 -18.99 16.26
N ALA A 12 23.59 -19.49 15.05
CA ALA A 12 24.59 -19.55 13.99
C ALA A 12 25.21 -18.15 13.70
N PRO A 13 26.52 -18.05 13.40
CA PRO A 13 27.24 -16.78 13.35
C PRO A 13 26.71 -15.72 12.37
N TRP A 14 26.03 -16.13 11.30
CA TRP A 14 25.40 -15.24 10.31
C TRP A 14 24.08 -14.62 10.79
N ARG A 15 23.49 -15.13 11.88
CA ARG A 15 22.30 -14.56 12.53
C ARG A 15 22.65 -13.37 13.42
N HIS A 16 23.92 -13.17 13.76
CA HIS A 16 24.41 -11.94 14.39
C HIS A 16 24.47 -10.81 13.36
N ARG A 17 24.06 -9.61 13.75
CA ARG A 17 23.98 -8.48 12.81
C ARG A 17 25.34 -7.81 12.71
N TYR A 18 25.86 -7.67 11.50
CA TYR A 18 27.18 -7.10 11.23
C TYR A 18 27.06 -5.85 10.37
N LEU A 19 27.65 -4.74 10.84
CA LEU A 19 27.84 -3.51 10.07
C LEU A 19 29.28 -3.44 9.59
N THR A 20 29.44 -3.22 8.28
CA THR A 20 30.74 -3.14 7.64
C THR A 20 31.52 -1.91 8.09
N ALA A 21 32.86 -1.99 8.02
CA ALA A 21 33.75 -0.92 8.46
C ALA A 21 33.62 0.38 7.65
N GLU A 22 32.95 0.33 6.49
CA GLU A 22 32.69 1.48 5.63
C GLU A 22 31.51 2.31 6.17
N VAL A 23 30.39 1.66 6.51
CA VAL A 23 29.19 2.30 7.07
C VAL A 23 29.51 2.98 8.40
N VAL A 24 30.25 2.29 9.27
CA VAL A 24 30.63 2.80 10.61
C VAL A 24 31.56 4.02 10.52
N ARG A 25 32.43 4.10 9.50
CA ARG A 25 33.38 5.21 9.35
C ARG A 25 32.79 6.43 8.66
N ARG A 26 31.98 6.24 7.61
CA ARG A 26 31.48 7.36 6.80
C ARG A 26 30.27 8.06 7.42
N ARG A 27 29.43 7.35 8.17
CA ARG A 27 28.18 7.89 8.73
C ARG A 27 27.93 7.38 10.14
N PRO A 28 28.70 7.84 11.14
CA PRO A 28 28.65 7.32 12.51
C PRO A 28 27.28 7.51 13.18
N ARG A 29 26.56 8.61 12.87
CA ARG A 29 25.21 8.86 13.40
C ARG A 29 24.17 7.88 12.83
N GLU A 30 24.24 7.58 11.53
CA GLU A 30 23.38 6.61 10.86
C GLU A 30 23.66 5.17 11.34
N ALA A 31 24.93 4.83 11.54
CA ALA A 31 25.32 3.56 12.15
C ALA A 31 24.76 3.43 13.58
N GLY A 32 24.82 4.51 14.37
CA GLY A 32 24.24 4.57 15.72
C GLY A 32 22.72 4.40 15.74
N GLU A 33 21.98 5.06 14.84
CA GLU A 33 20.53 4.87 14.72
C GLU A 33 20.13 3.47 14.27
N ARG A 34 20.91 2.86 13.37
CA ARG A 34 20.71 1.46 12.96
C ARG A 34 20.91 0.51 14.14
N PHE A 35 21.96 0.71 14.95
CA PHE A 35 22.14 -0.05 16.18
C PHE A 35 21.00 0.17 17.18
N ALA A 36 20.57 1.42 17.37
CA ALA A 36 19.49 1.76 18.29
C ALA A 36 18.16 1.13 17.87
N ARG A 37 17.78 1.16 16.58
CA ARG A 37 16.57 0.50 16.07
C ARG A 37 16.63 -1.03 16.15
N LEU A 38 17.80 -1.61 15.90
CA LEU A 38 18.03 -3.06 16.03
C LEU A 38 17.94 -3.52 17.49
N LEU A 39 18.42 -2.70 18.43
CA LEU A 39 18.34 -2.96 19.86
C LEU A 39 16.95 -2.60 20.44
N ALA A 40 16.23 -1.64 19.87
CA ALA A 40 14.92 -1.17 20.38
C ALA A 40 13.86 -2.28 20.44
N ARG A 41 13.92 -3.27 19.53
CA ARG A 41 13.04 -4.46 19.57
C ARG A 41 13.35 -5.42 20.73
N PHE A 42 14.56 -5.38 21.29
CA PHE A 42 15.05 -6.31 22.32
C PHE A 42 15.37 -5.63 23.66
N ILE A 43 15.35 -4.31 23.73
CA ILE A 43 15.46 -3.56 24.98
C ILE A 43 14.04 -3.26 25.45
N PRO A 44 13.44 -4.09 26.32
CA PRO A 44 12.46 -3.55 27.24
C PRO A 44 13.27 -2.73 28.25
N ALA A 45 13.48 -1.44 27.97
CA ALA A 45 13.93 -0.51 29.00
C ALA A 45 12.74 -0.29 29.95
N ARG A 46 12.37 -1.33 30.71
CA ARG A 46 11.43 -1.20 31.82
C ARG A 46 12.20 -0.53 32.94
N ARG A 47 12.22 0.81 32.93
CA ARG A 47 12.29 1.54 34.19
C ARG A 47 11.11 1.03 35.01
N ALA A 48 11.37 0.64 36.27
CA ALA A 48 10.28 0.38 37.21
C ALA A 48 9.29 1.55 37.12
N PRO A 49 7.98 1.30 36.95
CA PRO A 49 6.99 2.36 36.89
C PRO A 49 7.23 3.35 38.02
N GLY A 50 7.16 4.66 37.80
CA GLY A 50 7.49 5.66 38.84
C GLY A 50 6.74 5.46 40.16
N VAL A 51 5.54 4.87 40.07
CA VAL A 51 4.72 4.37 41.18
C VAL A 51 5.50 3.43 42.13
N TYR A 52 6.41 2.60 41.62
CA TYR A 52 7.22 1.67 42.42
C TYR A 52 8.17 2.39 43.38
N ALA A 53 8.71 3.56 43.01
CA ALA A 53 9.55 4.37 43.91
C ALA A 53 8.75 4.93 45.10
N THR A 54 7.46 5.20 44.88
CA THR A 54 6.53 5.73 45.90
C THR A 54 5.92 4.63 46.76
N ILE A 55 5.64 3.46 46.18
CA ILE A 55 5.01 2.32 46.85
C ILE A 55 6.03 1.51 47.68
N ARG A 56 7.30 1.44 47.26
CA ARG A 56 8.36 0.66 47.94
C ARG A 56 8.58 1.00 49.43
N PRO A 57 8.58 2.27 49.87
CA PRO A 57 8.68 2.62 51.29
C PRO A 57 7.40 2.32 52.08
N LEU A 58 6.24 2.33 51.40
CA LEU A 58 4.92 2.10 51.99
C LEU A 58 4.64 0.61 52.19
N LEU A 59 5.03 -0.24 51.24
CA LEU A 59 4.95 -1.70 51.37
C LEU A 59 5.78 -2.20 52.56
N ARG A 60 6.99 -1.64 52.75
CA ARG A 60 7.86 -1.94 53.90
C ARG A 60 7.30 -1.54 55.27
N ARG A 61 6.31 -0.63 55.31
CA ARG A 61 5.68 -0.15 56.55
C ARG A 61 4.39 -0.89 56.89
N VAL A 62 3.72 -1.51 55.91
CA VAL A 62 2.33 -1.96 56.06
C VAL A 62 2.19 -3.47 56.23
N ARG A 63 3.15 -4.31 55.78
CA ARG A 63 3.02 -5.77 55.94
C ARG A 63 4.34 -6.48 56.21
N ALA A 64 4.26 -7.43 57.13
CA ALA A 64 5.23 -8.49 57.34
C ALA A 64 5.00 -9.63 56.33
N ASP A 65 5.10 -9.32 55.04
CA ASP A 65 5.37 -10.30 53.98
C ASP A 65 6.79 -9.97 53.48
N THR A 66 7.67 -10.96 53.42
CA THR A 66 9.10 -10.77 53.18
C THR A 66 9.33 -10.16 51.79
N ASP A 67 10.36 -9.31 51.59
CA ASP A 67 10.75 -8.77 50.26
C ASP A 67 10.89 -9.92 49.21
N ALA A 68 11.14 -11.16 49.66
CA ALA A 68 11.14 -12.38 48.86
C ALA A 68 9.77 -12.79 48.31
N ASP A 69 8.69 -12.70 49.08
CA ASP A 69 7.35 -13.15 48.66
C ASP A 69 6.77 -12.23 47.57
N LEU A 70 7.07 -10.92 47.66
CA LEU A 70 6.72 -9.95 46.61
C LEU A 70 7.52 -10.16 45.32
N LEU A 71 8.78 -10.57 45.42
CA LEU A 71 9.60 -10.91 44.26
C LEU A 71 9.11 -12.21 43.60
N GLU A 72 8.69 -13.19 44.39
CA GLU A 72 8.11 -14.44 43.89
C GLU A 72 6.80 -14.19 43.13
N LEU A 73 5.88 -13.38 43.68
CA LEU A 73 4.64 -13.00 42.99
C LEU A 73 4.92 -12.22 41.69
N ALA A 74 5.88 -11.31 41.70
CA ALA A 74 6.27 -10.58 40.50
C ALA A 74 6.91 -11.49 39.45
N GLN A 75 7.69 -12.49 39.87
CA GLN A 75 8.28 -13.48 38.97
C GLN A 75 7.20 -14.36 38.33
N ILE A 76 6.21 -14.81 39.09
CA ILE A 76 5.04 -15.53 38.57
C ILE A 76 4.31 -14.69 37.52
N GLU A 77 4.04 -13.41 37.80
CA GLU A 77 3.37 -12.52 36.83
C GLU A 77 4.21 -12.29 35.57
N ILE A 78 5.55 -12.21 35.70
CA ILE A 78 6.46 -12.11 34.55
C ILE A 78 6.40 -13.38 33.71
N ASP A 79 6.43 -14.54 34.35
CA ASP A 79 6.40 -15.84 33.67
C ASP A 79 5.08 -16.06 32.94
N GLU A 80 3.95 -15.71 33.56
CA GLU A 80 2.63 -15.72 32.91
C GLU A 80 2.57 -14.80 31.69
N LYS A 81 3.11 -13.58 31.81
CA LYS A 81 3.15 -12.63 30.68
C LYS A 81 4.09 -13.09 29.58
N ASN A 82 5.21 -13.73 29.92
CA ASN A 82 6.13 -14.29 28.94
C ASN A 82 5.48 -15.46 28.19
N GLN A 83 4.82 -16.38 28.91
CA GLN A 83 4.03 -17.44 28.29
C GLN A 83 2.94 -16.88 27.37
N ARG A 84 2.28 -15.78 27.77
CA ARG A 84 1.30 -15.12 26.92
C ARG A 84 1.91 -14.47 25.68
N ILE A 85 3.10 -13.88 25.79
CA ILE A 85 3.85 -13.34 24.66
C ILE A 85 4.22 -14.45 23.69
N ASP A 86 4.75 -15.56 24.18
CA ASP A 86 5.16 -16.71 23.36
C ASP A 86 3.96 -17.32 22.63
N GLU A 87 2.83 -17.47 23.32
CA GLU A 87 1.58 -17.93 22.70
C GLU A 87 1.08 -16.96 21.63
N LEU A 88 1.08 -15.65 21.89
CA LEU A 88 0.69 -14.65 20.90
C LEU A 88 1.63 -14.62 19.69
N GLN A 89 2.93 -14.84 19.89
CA GLN A 89 3.90 -14.94 18.82
C GLN A 89 3.66 -16.18 17.94
N ARG A 90 3.35 -17.32 18.56
CA ARG A 90 2.97 -18.55 17.83
C ARG A 90 1.69 -18.34 17.02
N GLN A 91 0.67 -17.73 17.63
CA GLN A 91 -0.58 -17.39 16.94
C GLN A 91 -0.37 -16.42 15.77
N LEU A 92 0.53 -15.45 15.94
CA LEU A 92 0.89 -14.53 14.85
C LEU A 92 1.56 -15.27 13.70
N GLN A 93 2.53 -16.15 13.98
CA GLN A 93 3.17 -16.96 12.95
C GLN A 93 2.18 -17.86 12.20
N GLU A 94 1.27 -18.54 12.92
CA GLU A 94 0.23 -19.37 12.31
C GLU A 94 -0.79 -18.56 11.50
N ALA A 95 -1.02 -17.30 11.86
CA ALA A 95 -1.85 -16.39 11.08
C ALA A 95 -1.12 -15.90 9.82
N ASP A 96 0.18 -15.59 9.92
CA ASP A 96 1.01 -15.16 8.80
C ASP A 96 1.16 -16.28 7.76
N ASP A 97 1.41 -17.52 8.18
CA ASP A 97 1.52 -18.66 7.27
C ASP A 97 0.19 -18.89 6.51
N ARG A 98 -0.94 -18.85 7.22
CA ARG A 98 -2.28 -18.93 6.60
C ARG A 98 -2.56 -17.77 5.65
N TYR A 99 -2.07 -16.57 5.96
CA TYR A 99 -2.23 -15.41 5.08
C TYR A 99 -1.49 -15.62 3.76
N VAL A 100 -0.26 -16.15 3.81
CA VAL A 100 0.52 -16.48 2.60
C VAL A 100 -0.21 -17.49 1.72
N ASP A 101 -0.77 -18.56 2.30
CA ASP A 101 -1.52 -19.58 1.56
C ASP A 101 -2.75 -18.97 0.86
N VAL A 102 -3.57 -18.19 1.58
CA VAL A 102 -4.76 -17.52 1.03
C VAL A 102 -4.38 -16.53 -0.09
N MET A 103 -3.26 -15.83 0.06
CA MET A 103 -2.77 -14.90 -0.95
C MET A 103 -2.39 -15.62 -2.25
N ALA A 104 -1.76 -16.80 -2.16
CA ALA A 104 -1.41 -17.61 -3.32
C ALA A 104 -2.68 -18.11 -4.05
N ASP A 105 -3.66 -18.63 -3.33
CA ASP A 105 -4.95 -19.06 -3.89
C ASP A 105 -5.68 -17.89 -4.58
N GLN A 106 -5.66 -16.71 -3.94
CA GLN A 106 -6.27 -15.51 -4.51
C GLN A 106 -5.58 -15.08 -5.80
N GLU A 107 -4.24 -15.16 -5.85
CA GLU A 107 -3.48 -14.82 -7.05
C GLU A 107 -3.82 -15.76 -8.22
N GLU A 108 -3.94 -17.06 -7.96
CA GLU A 108 -4.36 -18.05 -8.98
C GLU A 108 -5.74 -17.72 -9.55
N LEU A 109 -6.72 -17.43 -8.68
CA LEU A 109 -8.07 -17.03 -9.10
C LEU A 109 -8.07 -15.71 -9.88
N GLU A 110 -7.24 -14.73 -9.50
CA GLU A 110 -7.09 -13.47 -10.22
C GLU A 110 -6.52 -13.68 -11.63
N LEU A 111 -5.54 -14.59 -11.78
CA LEU A 111 -4.98 -14.98 -13.08
C LEU A 111 -6.04 -15.63 -13.98
N GLU A 112 -6.82 -16.57 -13.45
CA GLU A 112 -7.90 -17.22 -14.19
C GLU A 112 -8.95 -16.21 -14.64
N LEU A 113 -9.41 -15.35 -13.73
CA LEU A 113 -10.40 -14.33 -14.04
C LEU A 113 -9.89 -13.36 -15.11
N ALA A 114 -8.62 -12.97 -15.05
CA ALA A 114 -8.02 -12.09 -16.05
C ALA A 114 -7.95 -12.75 -17.44
N ARG A 115 -7.61 -14.05 -17.49
CA ARG A 115 -7.63 -14.85 -18.73
C ARG A 115 -9.04 -14.97 -19.31
N GLU A 116 -10.04 -15.28 -18.48
CA GLU A 116 -11.42 -15.40 -18.95
C GLU A 116 -11.96 -14.06 -19.45
N ARG A 117 -11.66 -12.95 -18.76
CA ARG A 117 -11.98 -11.61 -19.27
C ARG A 117 -11.31 -11.34 -20.61
N HIS A 118 -10.03 -11.65 -20.74
CA HIS A 118 -9.32 -11.48 -22.00
C HIS A 118 -9.98 -12.25 -23.15
N LYS A 119 -10.38 -13.51 -22.93
CA LYS A 119 -11.13 -14.32 -23.91
C LYS A 119 -12.47 -13.69 -24.28
N VAL A 120 -13.25 -13.24 -23.29
CA VAL A 120 -14.54 -12.57 -23.53
C VAL A 120 -14.34 -11.30 -24.36
N ARG A 121 -13.29 -10.52 -24.09
CA ARG A 121 -12.95 -9.33 -24.89
C ARG A 121 -12.63 -9.67 -26.34
N ASP A 122 -11.75 -10.65 -26.58
CA ASP A 122 -11.40 -11.09 -27.94
C ASP A 122 -12.64 -11.59 -28.70
N LEU A 123 -13.52 -12.35 -28.04
CA LEU A 123 -14.77 -12.80 -28.63
C LEU A 123 -15.72 -11.65 -28.97
N LEU A 124 -15.91 -10.69 -28.07
CA LEU A 124 -16.76 -9.52 -28.32
C LEU A 124 -16.21 -8.64 -29.46
N GLY A 125 -14.89 -8.39 -29.49
CA GLY A 125 -14.26 -7.64 -30.58
C GLY A 125 -14.43 -8.31 -31.95
N ARG A 126 -14.37 -9.65 -32.00
CA ARG A 126 -14.66 -10.41 -33.23
C ARG A 126 -16.12 -10.31 -33.68
N LEU A 127 -17.06 -10.22 -32.73
CA LEU A 127 -18.50 -10.12 -33.02
C LEU A 127 -18.92 -8.73 -33.48
N ASP A 128 -18.33 -7.68 -32.90
CA ASP A 128 -18.66 -6.29 -33.24
C ASP A 128 -18.06 -5.83 -34.58
N GLY A 129 -17.28 -6.68 -35.27
CA GLY A 129 -16.69 -6.39 -36.58
C GLY A 129 -15.63 -5.29 -36.58
N GLY A 130 -15.47 -4.59 -35.45
CA GLY A 130 -14.35 -3.71 -35.15
C GLY A 130 -13.21 -4.54 -34.59
N GLY A 131 -12.33 -5.02 -35.47
CA GLY A 131 -10.99 -5.36 -35.05
C GLY A 131 -10.39 -4.12 -34.40
N ASP A 132 -10.08 -4.22 -33.11
CA ASP A 132 -9.35 -3.19 -32.38
C ASP A 132 -8.18 -2.74 -33.26
N ASP A 133 -8.06 -1.43 -33.53
CA ASP A 133 -6.92 -0.82 -34.25
C ASP A 133 -5.62 -0.89 -33.41
N LEU A 134 -5.42 -1.97 -32.63
CA LEU A 134 -4.11 -2.32 -32.11
C LEU A 134 -3.32 -2.95 -33.27
N PRO A 135 -2.12 -2.41 -33.59
CA PRO A 135 -1.30 -2.96 -34.65
C PRO A 135 -1.07 -4.47 -34.43
N PRO A 136 -1.24 -5.31 -35.46
CA PRO A 136 -1.10 -6.74 -35.33
C PRO A 136 0.31 -7.11 -34.82
N GLY A 137 0.37 -7.75 -33.67
CA GLY A 137 1.62 -8.27 -33.07
C GLY A 137 1.95 -7.80 -31.65
N TRP A 138 1.16 -6.93 -31.03
CA TRP A 138 1.37 -6.49 -29.63
C TRP A 138 0.10 -6.63 -28.79
N GLU A 139 -0.20 -7.85 -28.35
CA GLU A 139 -1.19 -8.08 -27.30
C GLU A 139 -0.67 -7.49 -25.99
N LEU A 140 -1.42 -6.54 -25.41
CA LEU A 140 -1.08 -6.03 -24.08
C LEU A 140 -1.10 -7.17 -23.07
N PRO A 141 -0.12 -7.21 -22.15
CA PRO A 141 -0.06 -8.30 -21.19
C PRO A 141 -1.31 -8.29 -20.31
N VAL A 142 -1.87 -9.48 -20.11
CA VAL A 142 -3.08 -9.66 -19.29
C VAL A 142 -2.78 -9.30 -17.83
N MET A 143 -1.57 -9.58 -17.38
CA MET A 143 -1.08 -9.39 -16.02
C MET A 143 0.33 -8.81 -16.04
N VAL A 144 0.73 -8.17 -14.95
CA VAL A 144 2.02 -7.51 -14.74
C VAL A 144 2.65 -7.99 -13.43
N GLU A 145 3.96 -7.86 -13.32
CA GLU A 145 4.77 -8.34 -12.20
C GLU A 145 5.01 -7.27 -11.14
N SER A 146 5.01 -5.99 -11.53
CA SER A 146 5.29 -4.86 -10.61
C SER A 146 4.45 -3.62 -10.90
N VAL A 147 4.33 -2.75 -9.90
CA VAL A 147 3.61 -1.47 -10.02
C VAL A 147 4.31 -0.56 -11.02
N SER A 148 5.65 -0.55 -11.01
CA SER A 148 6.44 0.19 -11.98
C SER A 148 6.19 -0.28 -13.42
N GLU A 149 6.11 -1.61 -13.63
CA GLU A 149 5.78 -2.18 -14.95
C GLU A 149 4.38 -1.78 -15.40
N ALA A 150 3.38 -1.83 -14.51
CA ALA A 150 2.01 -1.40 -14.80
C ALA A 150 1.95 0.04 -15.32
N VAL A 151 2.71 0.94 -14.67
CA VAL A 151 2.78 2.36 -15.05
C VAL A 151 3.56 2.56 -16.36
N GLU A 152 4.67 1.85 -16.56
CA GLU A 152 5.44 1.93 -17.81
C GLU A 152 4.58 1.51 -19.02
N LEU A 153 3.89 0.37 -18.90
CA LEU A 153 3.01 -0.14 -19.94
C LEU A 153 1.84 0.82 -20.19
N ALA A 154 1.26 1.39 -19.14
CA ALA A 154 0.20 2.37 -19.28
C ALA A 154 0.67 3.60 -20.08
N ARG A 155 1.83 4.15 -19.76
CA ARG A 155 2.41 5.29 -20.48
C ARG A 155 2.73 4.98 -21.93
N ARG A 156 3.22 3.77 -22.21
CA ARG A 156 3.64 3.38 -23.57
C ARG A 156 2.44 3.08 -24.47
N HIS A 157 1.38 2.49 -23.92
CA HIS A 157 0.36 1.84 -24.73
C HIS A 157 -1.07 2.38 -24.57
N LEU A 158 -1.40 3.04 -23.47
CA LEU A 158 -2.75 3.57 -23.27
C LEU A 158 -2.82 4.99 -23.84
N GLY A 159 -3.70 5.20 -24.82
CA GLY A 159 -3.78 6.44 -25.60
C GLY A 159 -4.63 7.54 -24.95
N HIS A 160 -5.59 7.15 -24.11
CA HIS A 160 -6.63 8.02 -23.57
C HIS A 160 -6.49 8.29 -22.07
N VAL A 161 -5.57 7.60 -21.39
CA VAL A 161 -5.14 7.93 -20.02
C VAL A 161 -3.73 8.51 -20.02
N VAL A 162 -3.50 9.54 -19.22
CA VAL A 162 -2.19 10.19 -19.08
C VAL A 162 -1.68 9.99 -17.66
N VAL A 163 -0.50 9.39 -17.53
CA VAL A 163 0.19 9.20 -16.23
C VAL A 163 1.53 9.93 -16.29
N PRO A 164 1.64 11.18 -15.80
CA PRO A 164 2.91 11.90 -15.77
C PRO A 164 3.87 11.27 -14.76
N GLU A 165 5.17 11.57 -14.85
CA GLU A 165 6.20 11.01 -13.95
C GLU A 165 5.98 11.48 -12.51
N GLU A 166 5.58 12.74 -12.35
CA GLU A 166 5.35 13.41 -11.07
C GLU A 166 4.14 12.87 -10.28
N ALA A 167 3.25 12.13 -10.95
CA ALA A 167 2.13 11.45 -10.30
C ALA A 167 2.57 10.21 -9.52
N CYS A 168 3.71 9.61 -9.85
CA CYS A 168 4.17 8.38 -9.21
C CYS A 168 4.90 8.66 -7.90
N ARG A 169 4.48 8.02 -6.81
CA ARG A 169 5.08 8.17 -5.47
C ARG A 169 5.44 6.82 -4.89
N ASP A 170 6.69 6.67 -4.49
CA ASP A 170 7.24 5.51 -3.79
C ASP A 170 6.91 4.15 -4.45
N LEU A 171 6.97 4.07 -5.78
CA LEU A 171 6.70 2.82 -6.49
C LEU A 171 7.67 1.71 -6.07
N ASP A 172 8.94 2.03 -5.84
CA ASP A 172 9.94 1.07 -5.33
C ASP A 172 9.51 0.42 -3.99
N THR A 173 8.79 1.18 -3.15
CA THR A 173 8.29 0.66 -1.87
C THR A 173 7.13 -0.31 -2.10
N LEU A 174 6.26 -0.01 -3.07
CA LEU A 174 5.17 -0.90 -3.47
C LEU A 174 5.71 -2.15 -4.16
N ASP A 175 6.78 -2.02 -4.95
CA ASP A 175 7.42 -3.13 -5.66
C ASP A 175 8.19 -4.07 -4.73
N ALA A 176 8.63 -3.58 -3.57
CA ALA A 176 9.29 -4.40 -2.55
C ALA A 176 8.32 -5.08 -1.57
N ALA A 177 7.02 -4.77 -1.63
CA ALA A 177 6.01 -5.34 -0.74
C ALA A 177 5.66 -6.78 -1.15
N LEU A 178 5.18 -7.58 -0.19
CA LEU A 178 4.74 -8.97 -0.46
C LEU A 178 3.54 -8.98 -1.42
N GLU A 179 2.68 -7.98 -1.31
CA GLU A 179 1.47 -7.80 -2.10
C GLU A 179 1.72 -7.09 -3.45
N SER A 180 2.98 -6.83 -3.81
CA SER A 180 3.37 -6.04 -4.98
C SER A 180 2.64 -6.46 -6.24
N ARG A 181 2.69 -7.76 -6.58
CA ARG A 181 2.10 -8.30 -7.81
C ARG A 181 0.58 -8.13 -7.82
N GLN A 182 -0.10 -8.35 -6.69
CA GLN A 182 -1.54 -8.11 -6.58
C GLN A 182 -1.88 -6.63 -6.80
N TRP A 183 -1.14 -5.73 -6.15
CA TRP A 183 -1.32 -4.30 -6.32
C TRP A 183 -1.03 -3.85 -7.74
N ALA A 184 0.02 -4.38 -8.37
CA ALA A 184 0.39 -4.12 -9.75
C ALA A 184 -0.75 -4.47 -10.71
N ASN A 185 -1.32 -5.66 -10.57
CA ASN A 185 -2.44 -6.11 -11.42
C ASN A 185 -3.72 -5.32 -11.17
N GLY A 186 -3.99 -4.93 -9.92
CA GLY A 186 -5.07 -4.00 -9.59
C GLY A 186 -4.88 -2.62 -10.24
N ILE A 187 -3.67 -2.07 -10.18
CA ILE A 187 -3.31 -0.78 -10.81
C ILE A 187 -3.45 -0.89 -12.34
N TRP A 188 -2.89 -1.93 -12.94
CA TRP A 188 -2.96 -2.19 -14.37
C TRP A 188 -4.41 -2.25 -14.85
N ARG A 189 -5.25 -3.04 -14.17
CA ARG A 189 -6.68 -3.11 -14.45
C ARG A 189 -7.36 -1.74 -14.33
N GLY A 190 -7.06 -0.99 -13.28
CA GLY A 190 -7.63 0.35 -13.07
C GLY A 190 -7.27 1.31 -14.20
N LEU A 191 -6.02 1.34 -14.63
CA LEU A 191 -5.56 2.19 -15.72
C LEU A 191 -6.19 1.81 -17.07
N ARG A 192 -6.32 0.51 -17.35
CA ARG A 192 -7.03 0.02 -18.55
C ARG A 192 -8.52 0.39 -18.53
N ALA A 193 -9.15 0.35 -17.36
CA ALA A 193 -10.54 0.78 -17.20
C ALA A 193 -10.71 2.28 -17.47
N LEU A 194 -9.80 3.12 -16.96
CA LEU A 194 -9.83 4.57 -17.23
C LEU A 194 -9.58 4.88 -18.72
N ASP A 195 -8.68 4.16 -19.38
CA ASP A 195 -8.43 4.30 -20.82
C ASP A 195 -9.65 3.89 -21.65
N ALA A 196 -10.27 2.75 -21.33
CA ALA A 196 -11.48 2.28 -21.99
C ALA A 196 -12.65 3.25 -21.79
N TYR A 197 -12.86 3.74 -20.57
CA TYR A 197 -13.84 4.79 -20.30
C TYR A 197 -13.60 6.03 -21.15
N ALA A 198 -12.37 6.51 -21.21
CA ALA A 198 -12.03 7.73 -21.95
C ALA A 198 -12.26 7.57 -23.46
N ARG A 199 -12.08 6.36 -24.01
CA ARG A 199 -12.45 6.03 -25.39
C ARG A 199 -13.96 6.11 -25.62
N ASP A 200 -14.74 5.56 -24.70
CA ASP A 200 -16.21 5.46 -24.83
C ASP A 200 -16.96 6.73 -24.40
N ALA A 201 -16.29 7.64 -23.70
CA ALA A 201 -16.89 8.79 -23.04
C ALA A 201 -17.70 9.71 -23.99
N ALA A 202 -17.31 9.78 -25.26
CA ALA A 202 -18.04 10.57 -26.27
C ALA A 202 -19.46 10.03 -26.55
N GLY A 203 -19.65 8.71 -26.41
CA GLY A 203 -20.94 8.03 -26.63
C GLY A 203 -21.71 7.72 -25.35
N PHE A 204 -21.13 7.99 -24.17
CA PHE A 204 -21.70 7.58 -22.89
C PHE A 204 -22.23 8.77 -22.06
N ALA A 205 -23.48 8.66 -21.64
CA ALA A 205 -24.11 9.64 -20.76
C ALA A 205 -23.85 9.31 -19.28
N GLY A 206 -22.75 9.82 -18.73
CA GLY A 206 -22.41 9.69 -17.30
C GLY A 206 -20.93 9.97 -17.03
N GLY A 207 -20.51 9.75 -15.79
CA GLY A 207 -19.11 9.74 -15.39
C GLY A 207 -18.53 8.32 -15.38
N PHE A 208 -17.29 8.19 -14.91
CA PHE A 208 -16.61 6.90 -14.81
C PHE A 208 -17.36 5.86 -13.96
N TRP A 209 -18.04 6.30 -12.89
CA TRP A 209 -18.82 5.40 -12.03
C TRP A 209 -19.95 4.74 -12.80
N GLU A 210 -20.80 5.55 -13.44
CA GLU A 210 -21.95 5.05 -14.19
C GLU A 210 -21.50 4.19 -15.37
N TRP A 211 -20.37 4.52 -16.00
CA TRP A 211 -19.78 3.69 -17.05
C TRP A 211 -19.31 2.33 -16.52
N CYS A 212 -18.74 2.27 -15.32
CA CYS A 212 -18.37 1.00 -14.70
C CYS A 212 -19.60 0.13 -14.35
N GLU A 213 -20.73 0.73 -13.97
CA GLU A 213 -21.97 -0.02 -13.67
C GLU A 213 -22.72 -0.49 -14.92
N HIS A 214 -22.70 0.30 -15.99
CA HIS A 214 -23.63 0.15 -17.11
C HIS A 214 -22.97 0.02 -18.48
N GLY A 215 -21.68 0.33 -18.60
CA GLY A 215 -20.98 0.47 -19.88
C GLY A 215 -20.75 -0.83 -20.65
N GLY A 216 -21.03 -2.00 -20.06
CA GLY A 216 -20.93 -3.31 -20.73
C GLY A 216 -19.51 -3.72 -21.15
N ALA A 217 -18.51 -2.86 -20.97
CA ALA A 217 -17.13 -3.12 -21.30
C ALA A 217 -16.50 -4.20 -20.40
N VAL A 218 -15.63 -5.01 -20.99
CA VAL A 218 -14.98 -6.13 -20.29
C VAL A 218 -13.95 -5.64 -19.27
N ASP A 219 -13.27 -4.54 -19.56
CA ASP A 219 -12.23 -3.94 -18.72
C ASP A 219 -12.81 -2.88 -17.75
N THR A 220 -13.89 -3.20 -17.05
CA THR A 220 -14.50 -2.30 -16.04
C THR A 220 -13.84 -2.41 -14.67
N TRP A 221 -13.95 -1.33 -13.89
CA TRP A 221 -13.57 -1.29 -12.49
C TRP A 221 -14.78 -1.58 -11.58
N PRO A 222 -14.62 -2.24 -10.42
CA PRO A 222 -15.74 -2.44 -9.50
C PRO A 222 -16.29 -1.11 -8.98
N ALA A 223 -17.51 -0.75 -9.40
CA ALA A 223 -18.24 0.43 -8.94
C ALA A 223 -18.81 0.22 -7.53
N THR A 224 -17.93 0.16 -6.55
CA THR A 224 -18.29 0.06 -5.13
C THR A 224 -17.56 1.12 -4.32
N THR A 225 -18.18 1.63 -3.26
CA THR A 225 -17.58 2.67 -2.41
C THR A 225 -16.26 2.24 -1.75
N LYS A 226 -16.02 0.93 -1.69
CA LYS A 226 -14.78 0.32 -1.19
C LYS A 226 -13.64 0.36 -2.20
N LYS A 227 -13.93 0.34 -3.51
CA LYS A 227 -12.94 0.29 -4.60
C LYS A 227 -12.85 1.57 -5.42
N LEU A 228 -13.88 2.39 -5.43
CA LEU A 228 -13.98 3.63 -6.18
C LEU A 228 -14.63 4.71 -5.32
N ALA A 229 -14.12 5.93 -5.42
CA ALA A 229 -14.77 7.12 -4.87
C ALA A 229 -14.69 8.23 -5.91
N MET A 230 -15.83 8.82 -6.28
CA MET A 230 -15.87 9.95 -7.21
C MET A 230 -15.69 11.30 -6.50
N ARG A 231 -15.78 11.33 -5.16
CA ARG A 231 -15.56 12.51 -4.32
C ARG A 231 -14.75 12.14 -3.09
N GLU A 232 -13.98 13.10 -2.60
CA GLU A 232 -13.20 12.95 -1.38
C GLU A 232 -14.08 13.28 -0.17
N SER A 233 -13.71 12.80 1.02
CA SER A 233 -14.54 13.05 2.21
C SER A 233 -14.60 14.53 2.59
N GLU A 234 -15.78 15.02 2.99
CA GLU A 234 -15.96 16.42 3.44
C GLU A 234 -15.01 16.81 4.57
N THR A 235 -14.66 15.86 5.44
CA THR A 235 -13.71 16.09 6.54
C THR A 235 -12.28 16.30 6.04
N VAL A 236 -11.88 15.67 4.94
CA VAL A 236 -10.58 15.92 4.29
C VAL A 236 -10.64 17.28 3.57
N MET A 237 -11.73 17.54 2.85
CA MET A 237 -11.88 18.74 2.03
C MET A 237 -12.02 20.03 2.84
N SER A 238 -12.59 19.96 4.05
CA SER A 238 -12.68 21.09 4.97
C SER A 238 -11.34 21.50 5.61
N LYS A 239 -10.32 20.63 5.57
CA LYS A 239 -9.00 20.89 6.16
C LYS A 239 -7.99 21.22 5.08
N GLU A 240 -7.62 22.50 4.99
CA GLU A 240 -6.71 23.03 3.95
C GLU A 240 -5.43 22.20 3.78
N ARG A 241 -4.79 21.77 4.88
CA ARG A 241 -3.60 20.92 4.82
C ARG A 241 -3.84 19.59 4.09
N LEU A 242 -4.98 18.95 4.35
CA LEU A 242 -5.31 17.65 3.74
C LEU A 242 -5.80 17.82 2.30
N ARG A 243 -6.58 18.87 2.05
CA ARG A 243 -7.05 19.29 0.73
C ARG A 243 -5.89 19.56 -0.23
N ARG A 244 -4.85 20.28 0.22
CA ARG A 244 -3.63 20.54 -0.59
C ARG A 244 -2.91 19.29 -1.06
N CYS A 245 -3.00 18.18 -0.32
CA CYS A 245 -2.41 16.92 -0.76
C CYS A 245 -3.12 16.35 -2.01
N ARG A 246 -4.33 16.84 -2.34
CA ARG A 246 -5.11 16.47 -3.53
C ARG A 246 -4.96 17.50 -4.67
N GLU A 247 -4.15 18.54 -4.49
CA GLU A 247 -3.70 19.40 -5.61
C GLU A 247 -2.60 18.64 -6.35
N LEU A 248 -3.01 17.91 -7.39
CA LEU A 248 -2.21 16.91 -8.07
C LEU A 248 -1.90 17.33 -9.52
N PRO A 249 -0.77 16.87 -10.09
CA PRO A 249 -0.35 17.25 -11.44
C PRO A 249 -1.40 16.92 -12.50
N VAL A 250 -1.56 17.83 -13.46
CA VAL A 250 -2.44 17.68 -14.63
C VAL A 250 -1.80 18.37 -15.85
N ASP A 251 -2.22 18.00 -17.06
CA ASP A 251 -1.81 18.70 -18.29
C ASP A 251 -2.21 20.18 -18.23
N ARG A 252 -1.30 21.07 -18.66
CA ARG A 252 -1.51 22.52 -18.65
C ARG A 252 -2.63 23.00 -19.57
N ARG A 253 -3.05 22.16 -20.52
CA ARG A 253 -4.24 22.40 -21.36
C ARG A 253 -5.53 22.29 -20.54
N VAL A 254 -5.53 21.51 -19.46
CA VAL A 254 -6.66 21.38 -18.53
C VAL A 254 -6.66 22.53 -17.53
N ASP A 255 -5.54 22.74 -16.84
CA ASP A 255 -5.35 23.87 -15.92
C ASP A 255 -3.97 24.52 -16.13
N PRO A 256 -3.89 25.84 -16.41
CA PRO A 256 -2.62 26.51 -16.70
C PRO A 256 -1.56 26.40 -15.59
N SER A 257 -1.96 26.20 -14.33
CA SER A 257 -1.05 26.00 -13.20
C SER A 257 -0.29 24.66 -13.27
N GLY A 258 -0.82 23.69 -14.03
CA GLY A 258 -0.32 22.32 -14.12
C GLY A 258 -0.71 21.44 -12.92
N GLN A 259 -1.59 21.93 -12.04
CA GLN A 259 -2.17 21.16 -10.95
C GLN A 259 -3.67 21.41 -10.86
N ILE A 260 -4.41 20.41 -10.39
CA ILE A 260 -5.84 20.53 -10.14
C ILE A 260 -6.20 19.74 -8.88
N LEU A 261 -7.26 20.18 -8.22
CA LEU A 261 -7.84 19.42 -7.12
C LEU A 261 -8.50 18.15 -7.67
N MET A 262 -7.91 16.99 -7.40
CA MET A 262 -8.47 15.70 -7.78
C MET A 262 -9.10 15.01 -6.57
N GLU A 263 -10.40 14.73 -6.67
CA GLU A 263 -11.14 14.02 -5.63
C GLU A 263 -11.39 12.56 -5.98
N ALA A 264 -11.59 12.28 -7.27
CA ALA A 264 -11.91 10.95 -7.76
C ALA A 264 -10.68 10.04 -7.65
N HIS A 265 -10.87 8.84 -7.10
CA HIS A 265 -9.79 7.89 -6.90
C HIS A 265 -10.21 6.42 -6.85
N LEU A 266 -9.30 5.57 -7.30
CA LEU A 266 -9.36 4.11 -7.17
C LEU A 266 -8.63 3.67 -5.90
N LYS A 267 -9.23 2.70 -5.20
CA LYS A 267 -8.66 2.03 -4.03
C LYS A 267 -8.26 0.62 -4.43
N ILE A 268 -6.96 0.38 -4.57
CA ILE A 268 -6.46 -0.88 -5.14
C ILE A 268 -6.67 -2.03 -4.17
N ALA A 269 -6.28 -1.83 -2.91
CA ALA A 269 -6.45 -2.80 -1.84
C ALA A 269 -7.49 -2.34 -0.80
N GLU A 270 -8.22 -3.31 -0.24
CA GLU A 270 -9.00 -3.14 0.99
C GLU A 270 -8.14 -3.69 2.14
N GLY A 271 -7.79 -2.88 3.13
CA GLY A 271 -6.73 -3.25 4.08
C GLY A 271 -5.33 -2.93 3.53
N GLY A 272 -4.26 -3.28 4.25
CA GLY A 272 -2.87 -2.96 3.86
C GLY A 272 -2.31 -1.65 4.45
N GLY A 273 -3.05 -0.99 5.34
CA GLY A 273 -2.59 0.17 6.10
C GLY A 273 -2.15 1.34 5.22
N ASP A 274 -1.06 1.98 5.62
CA ASP A 274 -0.50 3.17 4.98
C ASP A 274 0.17 2.91 3.61
N LEU A 275 0.40 1.64 3.27
CA LEU A 275 0.99 1.24 1.98
C LEU A 275 -0.05 0.93 0.91
N ALA A 276 -1.31 0.71 1.27
CA ALA A 276 -2.38 0.38 0.33
C ALA A 276 -2.46 1.41 -0.82
N PRO A 277 -2.21 0.99 -2.08
CA PRO A 277 -2.08 1.96 -3.17
C PRO A 277 -3.40 2.62 -3.56
N ARG A 278 -3.28 3.86 -4.05
CA ARG A 278 -4.39 4.62 -4.64
C ARG A 278 -4.00 5.22 -5.97
N ILE A 279 -5.00 5.40 -6.82
CA ILE A 279 -4.89 6.15 -8.08
C ILE A 279 -5.85 7.32 -8.02
N TYR A 280 -5.37 8.56 -7.97
CA TYR A 280 -6.23 9.74 -8.12
C TYR A 280 -6.21 10.20 -9.56
N PHE A 281 -7.38 10.56 -10.06
CA PHE A 281 -7.56 10.94 -11.46
C PHE A 281 -8.54 12.10 -11.61
N TYR A 282 -8.41 12.77 -12.75
CA TYR A 282 -9.29 13.81 -13.23
C TYR A 282 -9.87 13.41 -14.58
N ASP A 283 -11.18 13.51 -14.70
CA ASP A 283 -11.91 13.23 -15.92
C ASP A 283 -11.99 14.49 -16.78
N ASP A 284 -11.13 14.54 -17.82
CA ASP A 284 -11.12 15.59 -18.84
C ASP A 284 -11.67 15.08 -20.19
N THR A 285 -12.48 14.01 -20.17
CA THR A 285 -13.01 13.39 -21.40
C THR A 285 -13.95 14.32 -22.18
N LYS A 286 -14.64 15.22 -21.48
CA LYS A 286 -15.48 16.28 -22.06
C LYS A 286 -14.77 17.64 -22.12
N GLY A 287 -13.49 17.67 -21.79
CA GLY A 287 -12.68 18.88 -21.72
C GLY A 287 -11.66 18.99 -22.86
N PRO A 288 -10.69 19.92 -22.74
CA PRO A 288 -9.76 20.29 -23.81
C PRO A 288 -8.85 19.15 -24.30
N THR A 289 -8.56 18.15 -23.48
CA THR A 289 -7.70 17.03 -23.89
C THR A 289 -8.46 15.80 -24.35
N GLY A 290 -9.72 15.63 -23.92
CA GLY A 290 -10.51 14.43 -24.20
C GLY A 290 -9.95 13.17 -23.55
N LYS A 291 -9.24 13.30 -22.42
CA LYS A 291 -8.51 12.22 -21.75
C LYS A 291 -8.82 12.13 -20.26
N VAL A 292 -8.42 11.03 -19.64
CA VAL A 292 -8.34 10.95 -18.17
C VAL A 292 -6.91 11.23 -17.73
N HIS A 293 -6.73 12.15 -16.78
CA HIS A 293 -5.41 12.49 -16.23
C HIS A 293 -5.23 11.87 -14.86
N VAL A 294 -4.20 11.05 -14.69
CA VAL A 294 -3.83 10.48 -13.39
C VAL A 294 -2.88 11.44 -12.69
N GLY A 295 -3.30 12.01 -11.56
CA GLY A 295 -2.48 12.92 -10.78
C GLY A 295 -1.69 12.24 -9.67
N PHE A 296 -2.03 11.01 -9.31
CA PHE A 296 -1.31 10.26 -8.28
C PHE A 296 -1.42 8.76 -8.49
N VAL A 297 -0.30 8.04 -8.35
CA VAL A 297 -0.21 6.59 -8.17
C VAL A 297 0.80 6.34 -7.07
N GLY A 298 0.36 5.75 -5.95
CA GLY A 298 1.27 5.47 -4.84
C GLY A 298 0.59 5.07 -3.54
N PRO A 299 1.38 4.88 -2.47
CA PRO A 299 0.89 4.53 -1.14
C PRO A 299 -0.09 5.54 -0.55
N HIS A 300 -1.07 5.06 0.21
CA HIS A 300 -2.05 5.92 0.88
C HIS A 300 -1.42 6.98 1.81
N HIS A 301 -0.31 6.73 2.50
CA HIS A 301 0.23 7.69 3.47
C HIS A 301 0.57 9.08 2.89
N HIS A 302 0.80 9.18 1.58
CA HIS A 302 0.98 10.47 0.89
C HIS A 302 -0.31 11.29 0.83
N LEU A 303 -1.46 10.64 0.95
CA LEU A 303 -2.80 11.21 0.91
C LEU A 303 -3.53 10.97 2.24
N PRO A 304 -3.00 11.51 3.36
CA PRO A 304 -3.51 11.23 4.69
C PRO A 304 -4.94 11.72 4.84
N ASN A 305 -5.67 11.07 5.75
CA ASN A 305 -7.00 11.47 6.18
C ASN A 305 -6.97 11.94 7.64
N THR A 306 -8.13 12.14 8.25
CA THR A 306 -8.25 12.63 9.63
C THR A 306 -8.02 11.59 10.72
N LYS A 307 -7.80 10.32 10.36
CA LYS A 307 -7.53 9.21 11.29
C LYS A 307 -6.07 8.77 11.31
N ALA A 308 -5.20 9.43 10.53
CA ALA A 308 -3.75 9.21 10.51
C ALA A 308 -3.02 10.15 11.48
#